data_AF-A0A6B3FVW5-F1
#
_entry.id   AF-A0A6B3FVW5-F1
#
_cell.length_a   1.000
_cell.length_b   1.000
_cell.length_c   1.000
_cell.angle_alpha   90.00
_cell.angle_beta   90.00
_cell.angle_gamma   90.00
#
_symmetry.space_group_name_H-M   'P 1'
#
loop_
_entity.id
_entity.type
_entity.pdbx_description
1 polymer ?
#
loop_
_entity_poly.entity_id
_entity_poly.type
_entity_poly.pdbx_seq_one_letter_code
_entity_poly.pdbx_strand_id
1 'polypeptide(L)' 'DRCRALAMLDAILCPEWDHRWHGYDARWSPTEAMASMRDGSGGEYSVVFAEAGAYARGFDHESPMSPYVDDG' A
#
# COMPACT_ATOMS: atom_id res chain seq x y z
N ASP A 1 1.07 -1.97 -14.17
CA ASP A 1 2.34 -2.74 -14.10
C ASP A 1 3.38 -2.26 -13.08
N ARG A 2 3.66 -0.95 -12.94
CA ARG A 2 4.73 -0.48 -12.03
C ARG A 2 4.56 -0.93 -10.57
N CYS A 3 3.35 -0.87 -10.01
CA CYS A 3 3.08 -1.33 -8.64
C CYS A 3 3.35 -2.83 -8.47
N ARG A 4 2.96 -3.65 -9.46
CA ARG A 4 3.25 -5.09 -9.48
C ARG A 4 4.76 -5.35 -9.54
N ALA A 5 5.51 -4.57 -10.34
CA ALA A 5 6.95 -4.72 -10.42
C ALA A 5 7.65 -4.40 -9.08
N LEU A 6 7.22 -3.35 -8.38
CA LEU A 6 7.73 -3.01 -7.04
C LEU A 6 7.42 -4.11 -6.02
N ALA A 7 6.17 -4.60 -5.97
CA ALA A 7 5.79 -5.68 -5.08
C ALA A 7 6.54 -7.00 -5.36
N MET A 8 6.86 -7.29 -6.63
CA MET A 8 7.67 -8.44 -7.00
C MET A 8 9.15 -8.26 -6.66
N LEU A 9 9.68 -7.06 -6.82
CA LEU A 9 11.04 -6.74 -6.40
C LEU A 9 11.20 -6.93 -4.88
N ASP A 10 10.26 -6.40 -4.09
CA ASP A 10 10.24 -6.57 -2.64
C ASP A 10 10.13 -8.05 -2.26
N ALA A 11 9.29 -8.83 -2.95
CA ALA A 11 9.18 -10.26 -2.68
C ALA A 11 10.46 -11.06 -3.01
N ILE A 12 11.28 -10.58 -3.94
CA ILE A 12 12.58 -11.18 -4.28
C ILE A 12 13.65 -10.78 -3.24
N LEU A 13 13.69 -9.51 -2.85
CA LEU A 13 14.70 -8.97 -1.94
C LEU A 13 14.42 -9.29 -0.46
N CYS A 14 13.15 -9.40 -0.10
CA CYS A 14 12.66 -9.63 1.26
C CYS A 14 11.75 -10.87 1.28
N PRO A 15 12.33 -12.07 1.47
CA PRO A 15 11.57 -13.32 1.54
C PRO A 15 10.49 -13.29 2.63
N GLU A 16 10.82 -12.72 3.79
CA GLU A 16 9.90 -12.51 4.90
C GLU A 16 8.86 -11.43 4.55
N TRP A 17 7.59 -11.74 4.78
CA TRP A 17 6.48 -10.86 4.41
C TRP A 17 6.54 -9.49 5.12
N ASP A 18 6.90 -9.48 6.40
CA ASP A 18 6.86 -8.28 7.24
C ASP A 18 7.90 -7.22 6.84
N HIS A 19 8.87 -7.58 6.01
CA HIS A 19 9.89 -6.66 5.49
C HIS A 19 9.55 -6.06 4.13
N ARG A 20 8.43 -6.47 3.52
CA ARG A 20 8.01 -5.98 2.21
C ARG A 20 7.26 -4.67 2.36
N TRP A 21 7.68 -3.65 1.63
CA TRP A 21 7.07 -2.34 1.68
C TRP A 21 5.85 -2.31 0.76
N HIS A 22 5.98 -2.84 -0.44
CA HIS A 22 4.96 -2.81 -1.48
C HIS A 22 4.19 -4.13 -1.60
N GLY A 23 2.87 -4.01 -1.65
CA GLY A 23 1.95 -5.10 -1.93
C GLY A 23 1.24 -4.92 -3.28
N TYR A 24 0.93 -6.04 -3.94
CA TYR A 24 0.03 -6.05 -5.08
C TYR A 24 -0.84 -7.31 -5.06
N ASP A 25 -2.15 -7.11 -4.98
CA ASP A 25 -3.14 -8.16 -5.08
C ASP A 25 -3.92 -8.04 -6.39
N ALA A 26 -3.58 -8.92 -7.33
CA ALA A 26 -4.26 -9.02 -8.62
C ALA A 26 -5.64 -9.69 -8.55
N ARG A 27 -5.96 -10.28 -7.40
CA ARG A 27 -7.19 -11.05 -7.14
C ARG A 27 -8.02 -10.39 -6.04
N TRP A 28 -7.78 -9.10 -5.80
CA TRP A 28 -8.55 -8.29 -4.85
C TRP A 28 -10.05 -8.44 -5.08
N SER A 29 -10.48 -8.41 -6.34
CA SER A 29 -11.81 -8.81 -6.76
C SER A 29 -11.78 -9.41 -8.18
N PRO A 30 -12.91 -9.93 -8.71
CA PRO A 30 -12.96 -10.44 -10.07
C PRO A 30 -12.62 -9.40 -11.15
N THR A 31 -12.80 -8.11 -10.87
CA THR A 31 -12.65 -7.02 -11.84
C THR A 31 -11.60 -5.98 -11.44
N GLU A 32 -11.01 -6.09 -10.25
CA GLU A 32 -10.16 -5.05 -9.68
C GLU A 32 -8.88 -5.64 -9.12
N ALA A 33 -7.85 -4.79 -9.04
CA ALA A 33 -6.60 -5.11 -8.39
C ALA A 33 -6.25 -4.03 -7.36
N MET A 34 -5.57 -4.41 -6.29
CA MET A 34 -5.12 -3.50 -5.25
C MET A 34 -3.59 -3.40 -5.23
N ALA A 35 -3.06 -2.19 -5.18
CA ALA A 35 -1.69 -1.92 -4.76
C ALA A 35 -1.70 -1.32 -3.35
N SER A 36 -0.74 -1.69 -2.52
CA SER A 36 -0.59 -1.13 -1.18
C SER A 36 0.87 -0.86 -0.84
N MET A 37 1.09 -0.02 0.17
CA MET A 37 2.39 0.18 0.78
C MET A 37 2.25 0.40 2.28
N ARG A 38 3.22 -0.09 3.04
CA ARG A 38 3.44 0.22 4.45
C ARG A 38 4.93 0.53 4.65
N ASP A 39 5.23 1.60 5.37
CA ASP A 39 6.62 2.05 5.59
C ASP A 39 7.27 1.45 6.85
N GLY A 40 6.47 0.82 7.72
CA GLY A 40 6.91 0.28 9.01
C GLY A 40 6.99 1.33 10.13
N SER A 41 6.75 2.60 9.84
CA SER A 41 6.67 3.73 10.78
C SER A 41 5.25 4.24 11.01
N GLY A 42 4.25 3.63 10.37
CA GLY A 42 2.84 3.97 10.56
C GLY A 42 2.22 4.75 9.39
N GLY A 43 3.00 5.03 8.34
CA GLY A 43 2.48 5.48 7.06
C GLY A 43 2.01 4.31 6.19
N GLU A 44 0.88 4.49 5.52
CA GLU A 44 0.33 3.48 4.63
C GLU A 44 -0.49 4.07 3.49
N TYR A 45 -0.59 3.33 2.38
CA TYR A 45 -1.62 3.59 1.38
C TYR A 45 -2.18 2.30 0.79
N SER A 46 -3.38 2.43 0.21
CA SER A 46 -4.02 1.44 -0.64
C SER A 46 -4.65 2.12 -1.84
N VAL A 47 -4.45 1.55 -3.03
CA VAL A 47 -5.03 2.00 -4.30
C VAL A 47 -5.70 0.82 -4.98
N VAL A 48 -7.01 0.92 -5.18
CA VAL A 48 -7.81 -0.08 -5.93
C VAL A 48 -8.00 0.45 -7.35
N PHE A 49 -7.61 -0.36 -8.34
CA PHE A 49 -7.78 -0.08 -9.76
C PHE A 49 -8.98 -0.84 -10.30
N ALA A 50 -9.91 -0.11 -10.90
CA ALA A 50 -11.10 -0.62 -11.57
C ALA A 50 -11.22 -0.02 -12.98
N GLU A 51 -12.10 -0.57 -13.81
CA GLU A 51 -12.37 0.00 -15.14
C GLU A 51 -12.89 1.44 -15.06
N ALA A 52 -13.74 1.72 -14.07
CA ALA A 52 -14.33 3.04 -13.86
C ALA A 52 -13.34 4.10 -13.32
N GLY A 53 -12.15 3.69 -12.89
CA GLY A 53 -11.14 4.58 -12.31
C GLY A 53 -10.40 3.95 -11.14
N ALA A 54 -9.82 4.79 -10.28
CA ALA A 54 -9.07 4.35 -9.11
C ALA A 54 -9.62 4.96 -7.82
N TYR A 55 -9.70 4.13 -6.78
CA TYR A 55 -9.91 4.59 -5.40
C TYR A 55 -8.57 4.56 -4.68
N ALA A 56 -8.25 5.65 -3.97
CA ALA A 56 -7.04 5.74 -3.17
C ALA A 56 -7.39 6.13 -1.73
N ARG A 57 -6.76 5.44 -0.78
CA ARG A 57 -6.74 5.76 0.64
C ARG A 57 -5.29 5.84 1.09
N GLY A 58 -4.91 6.94 1.73
CA GLY A 58 -3.61 7.12 2.34
C GLY A 58 -3.76 7.53 3.80
N PHE A 59 -2.80 7.12 4.61
CA PHE A 59 -2.61 7.60 5.96
C PHE A 59 -1.14 7.97 6.15
N ASP A 60 -0.92 9.15 6.71
CA ASP A 60 0.39 9.68 7.02
C ASP A 60 0.38 10.05 8.51
N HIS A 61 1.19 9.35 9.29
CA HIS A 61 1.23 9.50 10.74
C HIS A 61 1.82 10.84 11.17
N GLU A 62 2.67 11.47 10.33
CA GLU A 62 3.27 12.78 10.60
C GLU A 62 2.37 13.95 10.13
N SER A 63 1.25 13.64 9.47
CA SER A 63 0.34 14.67 8.97
C SER A 63 -0.29 15.47 10.12
N PRO A 64 -0.46 16.80 9.99
CA PRO A 64 -1.25 17.60 10.94
C PRO A 64 -2.71 17.13 11.09
N MET A 65 -3.21 16.34 10.15
CA MET A 65 -4.56 15.76 10.17
C MET A 65 -4.60 14.38 10.85
N SER A 66 -3.45 13.86 11.28
CA SER A 66 -3.37 12.57 11.97
C SER A 66 -4.09 12.67 13.33
N PRO A 67 -4.90 11.67 13.71
CA PRO A 67 -5.55 11.66 15.02
C PRO A 67 -4.56 11.46 16.17
N TYR A 68 -3.30 11.13 15.87
CA TYR A 68 -2.24 10.87 16.84
C TYR A 68 -1.30 12.07 17.06
N VAL A 69 -1.58 13.24 16.46
CA VAL A 69 -0.73 14.44 16.60
C VAL A 69 -0.62 14.91 18.06
N ASP A 70 -1.65 14.65 18.86
CA ASP A 70 -1.73 15.10 20.26
C ASP A 70 -1.27 14.04 21.28
N ASP A 71 -0.81 12.87 20.84
CA ASP A 71 -0.36 11.77 21.72
C ASP A 71 1.13 11.89 22.12
N GLY A 72 1.71 13.10 21.98
CA GLY A 72 3.12 13.43 22.28
C GLY A 72 3.38 13.90 23.70
#